data_AF-A0A0Q4RU34-F1
#
_entry.id   AF-A0A0Q4RU34-F1
#
_cell.length_a   1.000
_cell.length_b   1.000
_cell.length_c   1.000
_cell.angle_alpha   90.00
_cell.angle_beta   90.00
_cell.angle_gamma   90.00
#
_symmetry.space_group_name_H-M   'P 1'
#
loop_
_entity.id
_entity.type
_entity.pdbx_description
1 polymer ?
#
loop_
_entity_poly.entity_id
_entity_poly.type
_entity_poly.pdbx_seq_one_letter_code
_entity_poly.pdbx_strand_id
1 'polypeptide(L)'
;MAGDKWLEPYTDIEIDKMPAKGIKNLAVVTPAFVSDCLETLEEIAMRAREDFEKNGGENFLAVPCLNDDDQWCQTVGNWINDWAE
;
A
#
# COMPACT_ATOMS: atom_id res chain seq x y z
N MET A 1 12.64 -14.08 -17.40
CA MET A 1 11.23 -13.67 -17.59
C MET A 1 11.28 -12.26 -18.17
N ALA A 2 11.24 -12.12 -19.49
CA ALA A 2 11.28 -10.84 -20.18
C ALA A 2 10.35 -10.99 -21.39
N GLY A 3 9.17 -10.36 -21.35
CA GLY A 3 8.21 -10.43 -22.45
C GLY A 3 6.86 -9.81 -22.10
N ASP A 4 6.29 -10.16 -20.94
CA ASP A 4 4.98 -9.68 -20.55
C ASP A 4 5.08 -8.37 -19.77
N LYS A 5 4.25 -7.41 -20.16
CA LYS A 5 4.13 -6.12 -19.46
C LYS A 5 3.40 -6.30 -18.14
N TRP A 6 3.90 -5.64 -17.11
CA TRP A 6 3.20 -5.50 -15.84
C TRP A 6 1.93 -4.68 -16.00
N LEU A 7 0.99 -4.86 -15.07
CA LEU A 7 -0.24 -4.08 -15.04
C LEU A 7 0.09 -2.61 -14.70
N GLU A 8 -0.47 -1.71 -15.50
CA GLU A 8 -0.35 -0.27 -15.33
C GLU A 8 -1.64 0.32 -14.74
N PRO A 9 -1.59 1.49 -14.07
CA PRO A 9 -0.41 2.35 -13.88
C PRO A 9 0.53 1.87 -12.76
N TYR A 10 1.82 2.23 -12.86
CA TYR A 10 2.82 1.97 -11.82
C TYR A 10 2.67 2.96 -10.65
N THR A 11 2.69 2.44 -9.42
CA THR A 11 2.43 3.22 -8.21
C THR A 11 3.45 4.33 -7.98
N ASP A 12 4.74 4.05 -8.16
CA ASP A 12 5.85 5.01 -8.05
C ASP A 12 5.67 6.19 -9.02
N ILE A 13 5.39 5.87 -10.29
CA ILE A 13 5.19 6.87 -11.35
C ILE A 13 3.97 7.76 -11.09
N GLU A 14 2.89 7.22 -10.54
CA GLU A 14 1.70 8.02 -10.25
C GLU A 14 1.88 8.89 -9.01
N ILE A 15 2.51 8.38 -7.95
CA ILE A 15 2.78 9.14 -6.72
C ILE A 15 3.64 10.38 -7.03
N ASP A 16 4.68 10.24 -7.87
CA ASP A 16 5.53 11.36 -8.31
C ASP A 16 4.77 12.51 -8.97
N LYS A 17 3.72 12.17 -9.72
CA LYS A 17 2.92 13.17 -10.46
C LYS A 17 1.92 13.89 -9.57
N MET A 18 1.58 13.35 -8.40
CA MET A 18 0.51 13.88 -7.56
C MET A 18 0.79 15.30 -7.05
N PRO A 19 2.00 15.65 -6.55
CA PRO A 19 2.32 17.01 -6.12
C PRO A 19 2.15 18.07 -7.23
N ALA A 20 2.54 17.76 -8.46
CA ALA A 20 2.37 18.65 -9.60
C ALA A 20 0.90 18.92 -9.95
N LYS A 21 0.00 18.01 -9.55
CA LYS A 21 -1.46 18.18 -9.65
C LYS A 21 -2.05 18.97 -8.45
N GLY A 22 -1.20 19.47 -7.55
CA GLY A 22 -1.61 20.22 -6.35
C GLY A 22 -1.99 19.33 -5.16
N ILE A 23 -1.75 18.02 -5.23
CA ILE A 23 -2.02 17.10 -4.10
C ILE A 23 -0.90 17.24 -3.08
N LYS A 24 -1.23 17.72 -1.88
CA LYS A 24 -0.27 17.93 -0.78
C LYS A 24 -0.31 16.86 0.30
N ASN A 25 -1.44 16.15 0.40
CA ASN A 25 -1.66 15.16 1.44
C ASN A 25 -2.03 13.83 0.77
N LEU A 26 -1.30 12.76 1.08
CA LEU A 26 -1.51 11.44 0.52
C LEU A 26 -1.55 10.39 1.62
N ALA A 27 -2.61 9.58 1.64
CA ALA A 27 -2.68 8.36 2.43
C ALA A 27 -2.73 7.17 1.48
N VAL A 28 -1.90 6.16 1.70
CA VAL A 28 -1.74 4.98 0.83
C VAL A 28 -2.13 3.73 1.61
N VAL A 29 -3.00 2.91 1.01
CA VAL A 29 -3.38 1.58 1.49
C VAL A 29 -2.90 0.53 0.50
N THR A 30 -2.43 -0.62 0.98
CA THR A 30 -1.96 -1.75 0.17
C THR A 30 -2.92 -2.95 0.30
N PRO A 31 -4.14 -2.89 -0.26
CA PRO A 31 -5.24 -3.81 0.08
C PRO A 31 -5.02 -5.26 -0.34
N ALA A 32 -4.07 -5.51 -1.25
CA ALA A 32 -3.69 -6.87 -1.63
C ALA A 32 -2.74 -7.54 -0.61
N PHE A 33 -2.24 -6.80 0.37
CA PHE A 33 -1.38 -7.28 1.44
C PHE A 33 -2.13 -7.24 2.77
N VAL A 34 -2.19 -8.37 3.45
CA VAL A 34 -2.82 -8.49 4.78
C VAL A 34 -1.82 -8.30 5.92
N SER A 35 -0.52 -8.43 5.63
CA SER A 35 0.58 -8.26 6.58
C SER A 35 1.68 -7.43 5.95
N ASP A 36 2.40 -6.69 6.78
CA ASP A 36 3.51 -5.87 6.32
C ASP A 36 4.67 -6.72 5.81
N CYS A 37 5.22 -6.29 4.68
CA CYS A 37 6.31 -6.96 3.98
C CYS A 37 7.26 -5.93 3.37
N LEU A 38 8.19 -6.39 2.52
CA LEU A 38 9.18 -5.49 1.90
C LEU A 38 8.49 -4.40 1.06
N GLU A 39 7.49 -4.80 0.28
CA GLU A 39 6.73 -3.92 -0.61
C GLU A 39 5.98 -2.84 0.18
N THR A 40 5.37 -3.18 1.33
CA THR A 40 4.59 -2.20 2.11
C THR A 40 5.48 -1.28 2.95
N LEU A 41 6.54 -1.83 3.56
CA LEU A 41 7.42 -1.08 4.45
C LEU A 41 8.47 -0.25 3.69
N GLU A 42 9.18 -0.87 2.75
CA GLU A 42 10.26 -0.19 2.05
C GLU A 42 9.75 0.58 0.83
N GLU A 43 8.99 -0.06 -0.05
CA GLU A 43 8.59 0.59 -1.31
C GLU A 43 7.53 1.66 -1.08
N ILE A 44 6.48 1.37 -0.29
CA ILE A 44 5.40 2.33 -0.02
C ILE A 44 5.74 3.27 1.14
N ALA A 45 6.03 2.76 2.34
CA ALA A 45 6.16 3.63 3.52
C ALA A 45 7.44 4.48 3.54
N MET A 46 8.52 3.99 2.91
CA MET A 46 9.78 4.73 2.83
C MET A 46 9.96 5.42 1.47
N ARG A 47 10.14 4.67 0.38
CA ARG A 47 10.53 5.24 -0.93
C ARG A 47 9.46 6.13 -1.52
N ALA A 48 8.21 5.67 -1.61
CA ALA A 48 7.13 6.48 -2.17
C ALA A 48 6.85 7.75 -1.35
N ARG A 49 7.05 7.71 -0.02
CA ARG A 49 7.01 8.91 0.82
C ARG A 49 8.10 9.90 0.45
N GLU A 50 9.36 9.42 0.39
CA GLU A 50 10.51 10.26 0.04
C GLU A 50 10.31 10.92 -1.33
N ASP A 51 9.82 10.17 -2.31
CA ASP A 51 9.57 10.67 -3.65
C ASP A 51 8.40 11.67 -3.70
N PHE A 52 7.30 11.40 -2.98
CA PHE A 52 6.17 12.33 -2.86
C PHE A 52 6.58 13.67 -2.25
N GLU A 53 7.30 13.63 -1.12
CA GLU A 53 7.78 14.83 -0.42
C GLU A 53 8.80 15.61 -1.26
N LYS A 54 9.73 14.91 -1.92
CA LYS A 54 10.71 15.52 -2.83
C LYS A 54 10.07 16.22 -4.03
N ASN A 55 8.94 15.71 -4.52
CA ASN A 55 8.19 16.31 -5.62
C ASN A 55 7.25 17.45 -5.16
N GLY A 56 7.23 17.78 -3.87
CA GLY A 56 6.49 18.92 -3.31
C GLY A 56 5.18 18.55 -2.62
N GLY A 57 4.98 17.27 -2.31
CA GLY A 57 4.01 16.81 -1.32
C GLY A 57 4.39 17.28 0.09
N GLU A 58 3.43 17.29 1.02
CA GLU A 58 3.63 17.81 2.38
C GLU A 58 3.38 16.75 3.45
N ASN A 59 2.27 15.99 3.33
CA ASN A 59 1.93 14.95 4.30
C ASN A 59 1.73 13.62 3.59
N PHE A 60 2.42 12.58 4.09
CA PHE A 60 2.30 11.22 3.57
C PHE A 60 2.01 10.25 4.72
N LEU A 61 1.02 9.38 4.53
CA LEU A 61 0.66 8.32 5.46
C LEU A 61 0.58 6.99 4.72
N ALA A 62 1.54 6.10 4.95
CA ALA A 62 1.34 4.69 4.67
C ALA A 62 0.49 4.08 5.77
N VAL A 63 -0.69 3.58 5.42
CA VAL A 63 -1.58 2.89 6.36
C VAL A 63 -1.01 1.48 6.58
N PRO A 64 -0.72 1.07 7.84
CA PRO A 64 -0.23 -0.27 8.12
C PRO A 64 -1.19 -1.35 7.63
N CYS A 65 -0.65 -2.51 7.27
CA CYS A 65 -1.50 -3.68 7.01
C CYS A 65 -2.25 -4.12 8.27
N LEU A 66 -3.21 -5.03 8.09
CA LEU A 66 -4.00 -5.58 9.20
C LEU A 66 -3.12 -6.37 10.19
N ASN A 67 -2.04 -6.99 9.72
CA ASN A 67 -1.07 -7.71 10.54
C ASN A 67 -1.76 -8.75 11.45
N ASP A 68 -1.53 -8.65 12.75
CA ASP A 68 -2.07 -9.50 13.81
C ASP A 68 -3.27 -8.87 14.54
N ASP A 69 -3.94 -7.88 13.93
CA ASP A 69 -5.15 -7.28 14.48
C ASP A 69 -6.19 -8.36 14.85
N ASP A 70 -6.73 -8.25 16.08
CA ASP A 70 -7.63 -9.25 16.64
C ASP A 70 -8.90 -9.43 15.79
N GLN A 71 -9.44 -8.34 15.21
CA GLN A 71 -10.65 -8.41 14.38
C GLN A 71 -10.35 -9.11 13.05
N TRP A 72 -9.17 -8.87 12.48
CA TRP A 72 -8.73 -9.57 11.27
C TRP A 72 -8.51 -11.07 11.53
N CYS A 73 -7.77 -11.43 12.58
CA CYS A 73 -7.56 -12.82 12.97
C CYS A 73 -8.89 -13.53 13.23
N GLN A 74 -9.83 -12.87 13.92
CA GLN A 74 -11.17 -13.41 14.16
C GLN A 74 -11.94 -13.60 12.85
N THR A 75 -11.86 -12.65 11.92
CA THR A 75 -12.55 -12.73 10.62
C THR A 75 -12.08 -13.95 9.83
N VAL A 76 -10.77 -14.17 9.72
CA VAL A 76 -10.21 -15.34 9.04
C VAL A 76 -10.61 -16.63 9.75
N GLY A 77 -10.57 -16.64 11.08
CA GLY A 77 -11.02 -17.79 11.89
C GLY A 77 -12.49 -18.14 11.63
N ASN A 78 -13.36 -17.13 11.56
CA ASN A 78 -14.78 -17.32 11.24
C ASN A 78 -14.96 -17.91 9.84
N TRP A 79 -14.26 -17.40 8.82
CA TRP A 79 -14.35 -17.95 7.46
C TRP A 79 -13.94 -19.42 7.37
N ILE A 80 -12.92 -19.82 8.14
CA ILE A 80 -12.47 -21.22 8.19
C ILE A 80 -13.54 -22.10 8.88
N ASN A 81 -14.13 -21.63 9.98
CA ASN A 81 -15.19 -22.36 10.68
C ASN A 81 -16.44 -22.49 9.80
N ASP A 82 -16.87 -21.40 9.16
CA ASP A 82 -18.02 -21.38 8.24
C ASP A 82 -17.82 -22.33 7.05
N TRP A 83 -16.58 -22.48 6.56
CA TRP A 83 -16.25 -23.42 5.49
C TRP A 83 -16.24 -24.89 5.95
N ALA A 84 -15.93 -25.14 7.23
CA ALA A 84 -15.79 -26.48 7.78
C ALA A 84 -17.12 -27.14 8.17
N GLU A 85 -18.17 -26.34 8.38
CA GLU A 85 -19.55 -26.80 8.61
C GLU A 85 -20.27 -27.22 7.31
#